data_AF-A0A6B1F256-F1
#
_entry.id   AF-A0A6B1F256-F1
#
_cell.length_a   1.000
_cell.length_b   1.000
_cell.length_c   1.000
_cell.angle_alpha   90.00
_cell.angle_beta   90.00
_cell.angle_gamma   90.00
#
_symmetry.space_group_name_H-M   'P 1'
#
loop_
_entity.id
_entity.type
_entity.pdbx_description
1 polymer ?
#
loop_
_entity_poly.entity_id
_entity_poly.type
_entity_poly.pdbx_seq_one_letter_code
_entity_poly.pdbx_strand_id
1 'polypeptide(L)'
;MFINKWHGWFRGTKFPCSIGRGGINNVKTEGDGVTPAGVYSLENVFYRPDRVSRLLLPPQAIPIRKGYIWSDDPLDPHYNKLIANGTNWKFSHEKMFRADSLYDIVIPIAYNRADPEPDKGSAIFLHVWRGPRIPTEGCVAVDWKTMIWIAGNLTGETQIVINS
;
A
#
# COMPACT_ATOMS: atom_id res chain seq x y z
N MET A 1 -10.33 9.89 2.42
CA MET A 1 -8.96 10.28 2.84
C MET A 1 -8.34 11.08 1.73
N PHE A 2 -7.62 12.16 2.04
CA PHE A 2 -6.93 12.99 1.05
C PHE A 2 -5.42 12.92 1.29
N ILE A 3 -4.61 12.86 0.23
CA ILE A 3 -3.15 12.85 0.27
C ILE A 3 -2.62 13.89 -0.72
N ASN A 4 -1.64 14.68 -0.28
CA ASN A 4 -0.80 15.48 -1.17
C ASN A 4 0.69 15.24 -0.92
N LYS A 5 1.54 16.05 -1.56
CA LYS A 5 3.00 15.95 -1.46
C LYS A 5 3.54 15.92 -0.02
N TRP A 6 2.85 16.53 0.93
CA TRP A 6 3.36 16.79 2.26
C TRP A 6 2.59 16.09 3.37
N HIS A 7 1.27 16.01 3.22
CA HIS A 7 0.37 15.58 4.29
C HIS A 7 -0.83 14.83 3.74
N GLY A 8 -1.42 14.03 4.62
CA GLY A 8 -2.75 13.49 4.44
C GLY A 8 -3.76 14.07 5.41
N TRP A 9 -5.03 13.88 5.07
CA TRP A 9 -6.17 14.20 5.90
C TRP A 9 -7.14 13.02 5.91
N PHE A 10 -7.55 12.61 7.09
CA PHE A 10 -8.57 11.60 7.28
C PHE A 10 -9.46 12.03 8.44
N ARG A 11 -10.78 11.94 8.30
CA ARG A 11 -11.75 12.28 9.37
C ARG A 11 -11.46 13.61 10.11
N GLY A 12 -11.01 14.64 9.40
CA GLY A 12 -10.69 15.96 9.96
C GLY A 12 -9.28 16.09 10.58
N THR A 13 -8.53 15.00 10.72
CA THR A 13 -7.17 15.00 11.28
C THR A 13 -6.13 15.06 10.16
N LYS A 14 -5.20 16.01 10.28
CA LYS A 14 -4.02 16.13 9.40
C LYS A 14 -2.88 15.27 9.93
N PHE A 15 -2.18 14.57 9.06
CA PHE A 15 -1.01 13.77 9.39
C PHE A 15 0.10 13.92 8.33
N PRO A 16 1.37 13.78 8.68
CA PRO A 16 2.46 13.74 7.71
C PRO A 16 2.43 12.42 6.91
N CYS A 17 2.83 12.48 5.65
CA CYS A 17 3.01 11.29 4.82
C CYS A 17 4.26 11.39 3.95
N SER A 18 4.75 10.24 3.52
CA SER A 18 5.70 10.07 2.44
C SER A 18 4.98 9.60 1.19
N ILE A 19 5.49 10.02 0.04
CA ILE A 19 5.04 9.60 -1.28
C ILE A 19 6.22 9.08 -2.08
N GLY A 20 5.96 8.62 -3.29
CA GLY A 20 6.96 8.15 -4.23
C GLY A 20 8.05 9.19 -4.52
N ARG A 21 9.28 8.75 -4.75
CA ARG A 21 10.43 9.61 -5.11
C ARG A 21 10.18 10.43 -6.38
N GLY A 22 9.32 9.94 -7.28
CA GLY A 22 8.88 10.60 -8.51
C GLY A 22 7.77 11.64 -8.29
N GLY A 23 7.30 11.83 -7.05
CA GLY A 23 6.20 12.74 -6.74
C GLY A 23 4.82 12.12 -7.01
N ILE A 24 3.82 12.99 -7.14
CA ILE A 24 2.45 12.62 -7.49
C ILE A 24 2.19 13.01 -8.94
N ASN A 25 1.74 12.06 -9.77
CA ASN A 25 1.40 12.30 -11.17
C ASN A 25 0.36 11.29 -11.67
N ASN A 26 -0.35 11.64 -12.74
CA ASN A 26 -1.27 10.74 -13.45
C ASN A 26 -0.53 9.83 -14.44
N VAL A 27 0.65 10.26 -14.92
CA VAL A 27 1.51 9.43 -15.76
C VAL A 27 2.30 8.50 -14.86
N LYS A 28 2.00 7.22 -14.94
CA LYS A 28 2.66 6.19 -14.15
C LYS A 28 3.04 4.97 -15.01
N THR A 29 4.26 4.48 -14.79
CA THR A 29 4.78 3.24 -15.37
C THR A 29 5.47 2.40 -14.29
N GLU A 30 5.73 1.13 -14.56
CA GLU A 30 6.42 0.24 -13.62
C GLU A 30 7.80 0.80 -13.22
N GLY A 31 8.11 0.76 -11.92
CA GLY A 31 9.40 1.22 -11.37
C GLY A 31 9.70 2.73 -11.42
N ASP A 32 8.77 3.58 -11.87
CA ASP A 32 9.00 5.03 -12.03
C ASP A 32 9.14 5.82 -10.71
N GLY A 33 8.74 5.23 -9.58
CA GLY A 33 8.74 5.91 -8.29
C GLY A 33 7.59 6.89 -8.09
N VAL A 34 6.58 6.94 -8.97
CA VAL A 34 5.45 7.89 -8.91
C VAL A 34 4.33 7.32 -8.04
N THR A 35 3.77 8.17 -7.18
CA THR A 35 2.47 7.91 -6.55
C THR A 35 1.35 8.35 -7.51
N PRO A 36 0.45 7.44 -7.93
CA PRO A 36 -0.56 7.78 -8.93
C PRO A 36 -1.59 8.76 -8.37
N ALA A 37 -1.79 9.89 -9.05
CA ALA A 37 -2.88 10.81 -8.71
C ALA A 37 -4.23 10.28 -9.20
N GLY A 38 -5.27 10.50 -8.40
CA GLY A 38 -6.61 10.01 -8.68
C GLY A 38 -7.43 9.72 -7.43
N VAL A 39 -8.57 9.06 -7.64
CA VAL A 39 -9.48 8.61 -6.58
C VAL A 39 -9.54 7.09 -6.63
N TYR A 40 -9.20 6.43 -5.53
CA TYR A 40 -9.13 4.98 -5.44
C TYR A 40 -9.85 4.47 -4.19
N SER A 41 -10.40 3.27 -4.28
CA SER A 41 -10.83 2.54 -3.09
C SER A 41 -9.61 2.00 -2.33
N LEU A 42 -9.75 1.84 -1.01
CA LEU A 42 -8.80 1.09 -0.19
C LEU A 42 -9.32 -0.34 -0.02
N GLU A 43 -8.49 -1.33 -0.33
CA GLU A 43 -8.86 -2.74 -0.23
C GLU A 43 -8.61 -3.29 1.19
N ASN A 44 -8.50 -4.62 1.31
CA ASN A 44 -8.34 -5.29 2.59
C ASN A 44 -7.12 -4.79 3.38
N VAL A 45 -7.29 -4.67 4.70
CA VAL A 45 -6.18 -4.41 5.62
C VAL A 45 -5.40 -5.72 5.83
N PHE A 46 -4.16 -5.76 5.38
CA PHE A 46 -3.21 -6.83 5.68
C PHE A 46 -2.34 -6.42 6.86
N TYR A 47 -2.03 -7.35 7.77
CA TYR A 47 -1.24 -7.04 8.95
C TYR A 47 -0.33 -8.18 9.40
N ARG A 48 0.71 -7.85 10.16
CA ARG A 48 1.63 -8.81 10.77
C ARG A 48 1.15 -9.23 12.16
N PRO A 49 0.61 -10.46 12.33
CA PRO A 49 0.03 -10.88 13.60
C PRO A 49 1.06 -11.05 14.73
N ASP A 50 2.34 -11.18 14.40
CA ASP A 50 3.44 -11.23 15.36
C ASP A 50 3.90 -9.84 15.85
N ARG A 51 3.35 -8.75 15.29
CA ARG A 51 3.75 -7.37 15.60
C ARG A 51 2.59 -6.44 15.93
N VAL A 52 1.42 -6.69 15.34
CA VAL A 52 0.23 -5.86 15.48
C VAL A 52 -0.90 -6.70 16.05
N SER A 53 -1.45 -6.25 17.19
CA SER A 53 -2.62 -6.87 17.79
C SER A 53 -3.84 -6.67 16.88
N ARG A 54 -4.56 -7.76 16.61
CA ARG A 54 -5.80 -7.73 15.83
C ARG A 54 -6.90 -6.87 16.47
N LEU A 55 -6.86 -6.66 17.78
CA LEU A 55 -7.83 -5.82 18.49
C LEU A 55 -7.77 -4.34 18.07
N LEU A 56 -6.68 -3.91 17.44
CA LEU A 56 -6.50 -2.55 16.94
C LEU A 56 -6.99 -2.37 15.49
N LEU A 57 -7.47 -3.44 14.85
CA LEU A 57 -7.75 -3.49 13.42
C LEU A 57 -9.22 -3.85 13.15
N PRO A 58 -9.73 -3.58 11.94
CA PRO A 58 -11.07 -4.01 11.55
C PRO A 58 -11.23 -5.53 11.59
N PRO A 59 -12.46 -6.05 11.85
CA PRO A 59 -12.73 -7.48 11.88
C PRO A 59 -12.40 -8.23 10.58
N GLN A 60 -12.33 -7.54 9.44
CA GLN A 60 -11.98 -8.12 8.15
C GLN A 60 -10.47 -8.12 7.86
N ALA A 61 -9.62 -7.61 8.76
CA ALA A 61 -8.17 -7.57 8.51
C ALA A 61 -7.59 -8.98 8.32
N ILE A 62 -6.66 -9.12 7.38
CA ILE A 62 -6.10 -10.39 6.92
C ILE A 62 -4.67 -10.55 7.45
N PRO A 63 -4.35 -11.63 8.19
CA PRO A 63 -2.98 -11.86 8.66
C PRO A 63 -2.06 -12.21 7.49
N ILE A 64 -0.95 -11.48 7.36
CA ILE A 64 0.14 -11.79 6.43
C ILE A 64 0.90 -13.01 6.96
N ARG A 65 1.06 -14.02 6.11
CA ARG A 65 1.82 -15.23 6.42
C ARG A 65 3.13 -15.27 5.63
N LYS A 66 4.10 -16.04 6.12
CA LYS A 66 5.31 -16.34 5.34
C LYS A 66 4.92 -17.00 4.02
N GLY A 67 5.59 -16.59 2.94
CA GLY A 67 5.28 -17.06 1.58
C GLY A 67 4.26 -16.18 0.84
N TYR A 68 3.60 -15.22 1.52
CA TYR A 68 2.75 -14.25 0.82
C TYR A 68 3.63 -13.27 0.04
N ILE A 69 3.36 -13.14 -1.25
CA ILE A 69 4.04 -12.22 -2.17
C ILE A 69 3.01 -11.43 -2.96
N TRP A 70 3.43 -10.30 -3.51
CA TRP A 70 2.65 -9.50 -4.44
C TRP A 70 3.41 -9.37 -5.74
N SER A 71 2.82 -9.81 -6.84
CA SER A 71 3.49 -9.76 -8.13
C SER A 71 3.64 -8.32 -8.61
N ASP A 72 4.85 -7.92 -8.95
CA ASP A 72 5.19 -6.62 -9.55
C ASP A 72 5.80 -6.78 -10.96
N ASP A 73 5.80 -8.00 -11.50
CA ASP A 73 6.39 -8.34 -12.79
C ASP A 73 5.34 -8.28 -13.91
N PRO A 74 5.47 -7.37 -14.88
CA PRO A 74 4.55 -7.27 -16.03
C PRO A 74 4.41 -8.56 -16.84
N LEU A 75 5.38 -9.47 -16.76
CA LEU A 75 5.35 -10.77 -17.46
C LEU A 75 4.62 -11.87 -16.69
N ASP A 76 4.26 -11.63 -15.42
CA ASP A 76 3.53 -12.60 -14.61
C ASP A 76 2.03 -12.58 -14.96
N PRO A 77 1.41 -13.74 -15.26
CA PRO A 77 -0.05 -13.84 -15.39
C PRO A 77 -0.84 -13.37 -14.15
N HIS A 78 -0.17 -13.31 -13.00
CA HIS A 78 -0.70 -12.81 -11.74
C HIS A 78 -0.25 -11.38 -11.41
N TYR A 79 0.17 -10.60 -12.41
CA TYR A 79 0.64 -9.23 -12.26
C TYR A 79 -0.31 -8.40 -11.38
N ASN A 80 0.30 -7.64 -10.46
CA ASN A 80 -0.36 -6.81 -9.47
C ASN A 80 -1.42 -7.56 -8.63
N LYS A 81 -1.21 -8.84 -8.32
CA LYS A 81 -2.07 -9.66 -7.43
C LYS A 81 -1.28 -10.26 -6.26
N LEU A 82 -2.00 -10.53 -5.17
CA LEU A 82 -1.47 -11.27 -4.02
C LEU A 82 -1.41 -12.77 -4.35
N ILE A 83 -0.29 -13.40 -4.05
CA ILE A 83 -0.08 -14.85 -4.16
C ILE A 83 0.29 -15.38 -2.78
N ALA A 84 -0.51 -16.31 -2.25
CA ALA A 84 -0.34 -16.81 -0.87
C ALA A 84 0.80 -17.83 -0.70
N ASN A 85 1.27 -18.46 -1.79
CA ASN A 85 2.25 -19.54 -1.78
C ASN A 85 3.45 -19.25 -2.71
N GLY A 86 4.04 -18.06 -2.57
CA GLY A 86 5.07 -17.52 -3.46
C GLY A 86 6.51 -17.93 -3.17
N THR A 87 6.78 -18.90 -2.29
CA THR A 87 8.15 -19.23 -1.85
C THR A 87 9.11 -19.57 -3.00
N ASN A 88 8.62 -20.17 -4.09
CA ASN A 88 9.40 -20.53 -5.28
C ASN A 88 8.91 -19.78 -6.53
N TRP A 89 8.35 -18.58 -6.36
CA TRP A 89 7.84 -17.80 -7.47
C TRP A 89 9.00 -17.26 -8.32
N LYS A 90 8.90 -17.45 -9.65
CA LYS A 90 9.99 -17.14 -10.58
C LYS A 90 9.99 -15.70 -11.06
N PHE A 91 8.83 -15.07 -11.05
CA PHE A 91 8.66 -13.67 -11.44
C PHE A 91 9.07 -12.74 -10.31
N SER A 92 9.41 -11.49 -10.65
CA SER A 92 9.64 -10.44 -9.66
C SER A 92 8.40 -10.26 -8.76
N HIS A 93 8.64 -9.94 -7.49
CA HIS A 93 7.58 -9.75 -6.53
C HIS A 93 8.03 -9.02 -5.26
N GLU A 94 7.07 -8.33 -4.65
CA GLU A 94 7.16 -7.81 -3.30
C GLU A 94 6.90 -8.92 -2.27
N LYS A 95 7.79 -9.06 -1.29
CA LYS A 95 7.54 -9.96 -0.14
C LYS A 95 6.62 -9.26 0.86
N MET A 96 5.46 -9.84 1.13
CA MET A 96 4.53 -9.25 2.11
C MET A 96 5.01 -9.47 3.55
N PHE A 97 5.66 -10.60 3.84
CA PHE A 97 6.23 -10.89 5.17
C PHE A 97 7.68 -10.39 5.27
N ARG A 98 7.86 -9.09 5.57
CA ARG A 98 9.18 -8.42 5.60
C ARG A 98 9.89 -8.52 6.95
N ALA A 99 11.22 -8.43 6.93
CA ALA A 99 12.00 -8.32 8.18
C ALA A 99 11.87 -6.92 8.81
N ASP A 100 11.77 -5.88 8.00
CA ASP A 100 11.47 -4.51 8.47
C ASP A 100 9.99 -4.30 8.78
N SER A 101 9.65 -3.14 9.34
CA SER A 101 8.28 -2.79 9.78
C SER A 101 7.40 -2.16 8.70
N LEU A 102 7.88 -2.02 7.46
CA LEU A 102 7.13 -1.34 6.40
C LEU A 102 5.76 -1.94 6.20
N TYR A 103 5.70 -3.27 6.21
CA TYR A 103 4.50 -4.06 5.98
C TYR A 103 3.96 -4.69 7.27
N ASP A 104 4.18 -4.03 8.42
CA ASP A 104 3.46 -4.37 9.65
C ASP A 104 1.95 -4.21 9.46
N ILE A 105 1.55 -3.21 8.67
CA ILE A 105 0.19 -3.02 8.14
C ILE A 105 0.33 -2.56 6.69
N VAL A 106 -0.42 -3.18 5.78
CA VAL A 106 -0.46 -2.85 4.35
C VAL A 106 -1.90 -2.78 3.91
N ILE A 107 -2.26 -1.72 3.19
CA ILE A 107 -3.59 -1.54 2.63
C ILE A 107 -3.42 -1.25 1.14
N PRO A 108 -3.84 -2.15 0.24
CA PRO A 108 -3.77 -1.90 -1.18
C PRO A 108 -4.65 -0.72 -1.58
N ILE A 109 -4.05 0.17 -2.35
CA ILE A 109 -4.76 1.22 -3.07
C ILE A 109 -5.20 0.58 -4.39
N ALA A 110 -6.48 0.70 -4.75
CA ALA A 110 -7.09 0.05 -5.91
C ALA A 110 -6.64 0.64 -7.27
N TYR A 111 -5.36 1.00 -7.40
CA TYR A 111 -4.74 1.47 -8.63
C TYR A 111 -4.27 0.29 -9.47
N ASN A 112 -4.75 0.19 -10.72
CA ASN A 112 -4.40 -0.87 -11.66
C ASN A 112 -4.72 -2.30 -11.15
N ARG A 113 -5.85 -2.47 -10.45
CA ARG A 113 -6.14 -3.70 -9.66
C ARG A 113 -7.27 -4.58 -10.18
N ALA A 114 -8.37 -3.99 -10.67
CA ALA A 114 -9.55 -4.75 -11.09
C ALA A 114 -9.27 -5.59 -12.34
N ASP A 115 -8.62 -4.97 -13.33
CA ASP A 115 -8.08 -5.61 -14.53
C ASP A 115 -6.66 -5.07 -14.74
N PRO A 116 -5.63 -5.67 -14.11
CA PRO A 116 -4.29 -5.13 -14.14
C PRO A 116 -3.70 -5.12 -15.55
N GLU A 117 -3.41 -3.92 -16.04
CA GLU A 117 -2.68 -3.70 -17.28
C GLU A 117 -1.17 -3.74 -16.98
N PRO A 118 -0.40 -4.65 -17.59
CA PRO A 118 1.06 -4.69 -17.45
C PRO A 118 1.72 -3.33 -17.74
N ASP A 119 2.85 -3.07 -17.08
CA ASP A 119 3.66 -1.84 -17.18
C ASP A 119 2.98 -0.55 -16.72
N LYS A 120 1.70 -0.56 -16.33
CA LYS A 120 1.02 0.61 -15.74
C LYS A 120 1.35 0.83 -14.26
N GLY A 121 2.22 0.00 -13.69
CA GLY A 121 2.64 0.08 -12.29
C GLY A 121 1.79 -0.80 -11.39
N SER A 122 2.43 -1.32 -10.35
CA SER A 122 1.86 -2.32 -9.45
C SER A 122 2.21 -2.02 -7.99
N ALA A 123 1.70 -2.86 -7.08
CA ALA A 123 2.06 -2.88 -5.67
C ALA A 123 1.93 -1.50 -4.97
N ILE A 124 0.93 -0.71 -5.36
CA ILE A 124 0.68 0.61 -4.76
C ILE A 124 -0.10 0.44 -3.46
N PHE A 125 0.59 0.68 -2.36
CA PHE A 125 0.09 0.47 -1.02
C PHE A 125 0.01 1.76 -0.21
N LEU A 126 -0.84 1.74 0.82
CA LEU A 126 -0.68 2.54 2.03
C LEU A 126 -0.02 1.68 3.11
N HIS A 127 1.12 2.10 3.64
CA HIS A 127 1.89 1.31 4.60
C HIS A 127 2.68 2.16 5.62
N VAL A 128 3.40 1.52 6.54
CA VAL A 128 4.23 2.22 7.54
C VAL A 128 5.51 2.73 6.87
N TRP A 129 5.89 3.98 7.08
CA TRP A 129 7.11 4.55 6.47
C TRP A 129 8.41 4.05 7.16
N ARG A 130 9.56 4.23 6.49
CA ARG A 130 10.88 4.04 7.14
C ARG A 130 11.23 5.16 8.11
N GLY A 131 10.63 6.32 7.91
CA GLY A 131 10.91 7.55 8.62
C GLY A 131 10.25 8.74 7.93
N PRO A 132 10.15 9.87 8.62
CA PRO A 132 9.45 11.04 8.11
C PRO A 132 10.09 11.54 6.82
N ARG A 133 9.29 11.68 5.76
CA ARG A 133 9.68 12.19 4.44
C ARG A 133 10.73 11.36 3.69
N ILE A 134 11.04 10.14 4.14
CA ILE A 134 11.80 9.20 3.31
C ILE A 134 10.87 8.76 2.17
N PRO A 135 11.22 9.00 0.90
CA PRO A 135 10.35 8.70 -0.23
C PRO A 135 10.17 7.18 -0.40
N THR A 136 9.07 6.80 -1.04
CA THR A 136 8.76 5.41 -1.41
C THR A 136 9.09 5.16 -2.87
N GLU A 137 8.83 3.94 -3.33
CA GLU A 137 8.88 3.54 -4.74
C GLU A 137 7.56 3.83 -5.49
N GLY A 138 6.60 4.53 -4.86
CA GLY A 138 5.30 4.88 -5.44
C GLY A 138 4.14 4.78 -4.46
N CYS A 139 4.32 4.03 -3.36
CA CYS A 139 3.34 3.92 -2.26
C CYS A 139 3.12 5.24 -1.52
N VAL A 140 2.02 5.30 -0.77
CA VAL A 140 1.83 6.28 0.31
C VAL A 140 2.30 5.65 1.62
N ALA A 141 3.08 6.36 2.42
CA ALA A 141 3.53 5.83 3.70
C ALA A 141 3.37 6.84 4.84
N VAL A 142 3.02 6.36 6.03
CA VAL A 142 2.76 7.19 7.22
C VAL A 142 3.43 6.59 8.45
N ASP A 143 3.46 7.31 9.57
CA ASP A 143 3.97 6.73 10.81
C ASP A 143 3.05 5.61 11.34
N TRP A 144 3.62 4.75 12.18
CA TRP A 144 2.93 3.57 12.69
C TRP A 144 1.64 3.89 13.46
N LYS A 145 1.61 4.97 14.27
CA LYS A 145 0.43 5.34 15.04
C LYS A 145 -0.69 5.82 14.12
N THR A 146 -0.33 6.65 13.13
CA THR A 146 -1.25 7.07 12.07
C THR A 146 -1.77 5.87 11.29
N MET A 147 -0.92 4.90 10.96
CA MET A 147 -1.31 3.70 10.21
C MET A 147 -2.33 2.85 10.98
N ILE A 148 -2.10 2.59 12.27
CA ILE A 148 -3.06 1.90 13.15
C ILE A 148 -4.38 2.65 13.21
N TRP A 149 -4.33 3.97 13.41
CA TRP A 149 -5.53 4.79 13.51
C TRP A 149 -6.33 4.80 12.20
N ILE A 150 -5.67 4.94 11.05
CA ILE A 150 -6.33 4.84 9.74
C ILE A 150 -6.98 3.47 9.60
N ALA A 151 -6.19 2.40 9.76
CA ALA A 151 -6.67 1.02 9.57
C ALA A 151 -7.89 0.72 10.44
N GLY A 152 -7.87 1.06 11.73
CA GLY A 152 -8.98 0.83 12.65
C GLY A 152 -10.23 1.68 12.39
N ASN A 153 -10.14 2.73 11.57
CA ASN A 153 -11.24 3.64 11.27
C ASN A 153 -11.70 3.60 9.80
N LEU A 154 -11.15 2.69 8.98
CA LEU A 154 -11.61 2.48 7.62
C LEU A 154 -13.00 1.85 7.58
N THR A 155 -13.79 2.28 6.60
CA THR A 155 -15.04 1.65 6.19
C THR A 155 -14.89 1.10 4.77
N GLY A 156 -15.77 0.19 4.34
CA GLY A 156 -15.76 -0.32 2.96
C GLY A 156 -16.02 0.75 1.89
N GLU A 157 -16.51 1.93 2.29
CA GLU A 157 -16.76 3.08 1.43
C GLU A 157 -15.58 4.08 1.42
N THR A 158 -14.53 3.84 2.21
CA THR A 158 -13.44 4.79 2.33
C THR A 158 -12.62 4.81 1.03
N GLN A 159 -12.64 5.97 0.38
CA GLN A 159 -11.76 6.27 -0.75
C GLN A 159 -10.53 7.07 -0.31
N ILE A 160 -9.45 6.91 -1.06
CA ILE A 160 -8.26 7.76 -1.01
C ILE A 160 -8.22 8.64 -2.25
N VAL A 161 -8.07 9.94 -2.04
CA VAL A 161 -7.90 10.97 -3.08
C VAL A 161 -6.45 11.43 -3.02
N ILE A 162 -5.70 11.27 -4.10
CA ILE A 162 -4.29 11.61 -4.20
C ILE A 162 -4.15 12.73 -5.23
N ASN A 163 -3.75 13.91 -4.81
CA ASN A 163 -3.54 15.07 -5.69
C ASN A 163 -2.21 15.76 -5.37
N SER A 164 -1.59 16.38 -6.38
CA SER A 164 -0.35 17.16 -6.23
C SER A 164 -0.51 18.37 -5.32
#